data_AF-A0AAT9LMS9-F1
#
_entry.id   AF-A0AAT9LMS9-F1
#
_cell.length_a   1.000
_cell.length_b   1.000
_cell.length_c   1.000
_cell.angle_alpha   90.00
_cell.angle_beta   90.00
_cell.angle_gamma   90.00
#
_symmetry.space_group_name_H-M   'P 1'
#
loop_
_entity.id
_entity.type
_entity.pdbx_description
1 polymer ?
#
loop_
_entity_poly.entity_id
_entity_poly.type
_entity_poly.pdbx_seq_one_letter_code
_entity_poly.pdbx_strand_id
1 'polypeptide(L)'
;MRKTRFVAATALALMACTTVPAAAAPGSPRDGLMPSVVGKTLWEAEGAVPFGTHLTFVDGTGQHRKVVWPTNWQVCKQDPAAGAPLTSTTAVTLTVVKLQEKCSVSH
;
A
#
# COMPACT_ATOMS: atom_id res chain seq x y z
N MET A 1 31.82 65.58 -3.64
CA MET A 1 32.84 64.98 -2.76
C MET A 1 32.14 64.04 -1.79
N ARG A 2 32.53 62.75 -1.74
CA ARG A 2 32.29 61.77 -0.63
C ARG A 2 30.82 61.33 -0.38
N LYS A 3 30.42 60.06 -0.23
CA LYS A 3 31.00 58.72 -0.35
C LYS A 3 29.84 57.69 -0.36
N THR A 4 30.04 56.65 -1.14
CA THR A 4 29.35 55.36 -1.31
C THR A 4 28.90 54.65 -0.01
N ARG A 5 27.81 53.87 -0.06
CA ARG A 5 27.84 52.38 0.07
C ARG A 5 26.44 51.71 0.03
N PHE A 6 26.41 50.61 -0.72
CA PHE A 6 25.34 49.64 -0.91
C PHE A 6 24.95 48.96 0.41
N VAL A 7 23.65 48.62 0.56
CA VAL A 7 23.19 47.64 1.55
C VAL A 7 22.45 46.52 0.83
N ALA A 8 22.78 45.31 1.26
CA ALA A 8 22.58 44.02 0.64
C ALA A 8 21.10 43.63 0.41
N ALA A 9 20.88 42.93 -0.70
CA ALA A 9 19.66 42.19 -0.98
C ALA A 9 19.60 40.93 -0.10
N THR A 10 18.65 40.87 0.82
CA THR A 10 18.27 39.64 1.53
C THR A 10 17.26 38.88 0.68
N ALA A 11 17.74 37.85 -0.02
CA ALA A 11 16.87 36.87 -0.66
C ALA A 11 16.29 35.93 0.42
N LEU A 12 14.99 36.04 0.66
CA LEU A 12 14.25 35.14 1.54
C LEU A 12 13.94 33.86 0.76
N ALA A 13 14.76 32.81 0.96
CA ALA A 13 14.51 31.50 0.38
C ALA A 13 13.33 30.82 1.11
N LEU A 14 12.20 30.71 0.42
CA LEU A 14 11.04 29.91 0.83
C LEU A 14 11.41 28.43 0.77
N MET A 15 11.68 27.83 1.93
CA MET A 15 11.92 26.39 2.05
C MET A 15 10.57 25.67 2.00
N ALA A 16 10.18 25.20 0.80
CA ALA A 16 9.01 24.37 0.62
C ALA A 16 9.27 22.98 1.22
N CYS A 17 8.67 22.69 2.37
CA CYS A 17 8.67 21.39 3.00
C CYS A 17 7.72 20.47 2.22
N THR A 18 8.18 19.89 1.12
CA THR A 18 7.44 18.85 0.41
C THR A 18 7.43 17.60 1.27
N THR A 19 6.32 17.36 1.96
CA THR A 19 6.07 16.10 2.66
C THR A 19 5.97 14.99 1.62
N VAL A 20 7.02 14.19 1.49
CA VAL A 20 6.99 12.95 0.71
C VAL A 20 6.08 11.98 1.45
N PRO A 21 5.00 11.44 0.85
CA PRO A 21 4.23 10.39 1.48
C PRO A 21 5.14 9.17 1.64
N ALA A 22 5.21 8.63 2.85
CA ALA A 22 5.93 7.40 3.11
C ALA A 22 5.30 6.28 2.28
N ALA A 23 5.93 5.94 1.15
CA ALA A 23 5.63 4.70 0.45
C ALA A 23 5.90 3.56 1.44
N ALA A 24 4.87 2.79 1.78
CA ALA A 24 4.98 1.66 2.68
C ALA A 24 6.08 0.72 2.18
N ALA A 25 7.15 0.59 2.95
CA ALA A 25 8.22 -0.33 2.64
C ALA A 25 7.65 -1.76 2.61
N PRO A 26 8.14 -2.65 1.72
CA PRO A 26 7.77 -4.06 1.76
C PRO A 26 8.20 -4.63 3.11
N GLY A 27 7.23 -4.84 4.00
CA GLY A 27 7.46 -5.47 5.29
C GLY A 27 7.89 -6.92 5.06
N SER A 28 9.06 -7.30 5.58
CA SER A 28 9.40 -8.71 5.79
C SER A 28 8.30 -9.35 6.65
N PRO A 29 7.96 -10.65 6.45
CA PRO A 29 7.06 -11.35 7.35
C PRO A 29 7.66 -11.29 8.75
N ARG A 30 7.15 -10.39 9.60
CA ARG A 30 7.35 -10.49 11.04
C ARG A 30 6.23 -11.41 11.49
N ASP A 31 6.59 -12.53 12.10
CA ASP A 31 5.62 -13.49 12.61
C ASP A 31 4.55 -12.74 13.42
N GLY A 32 3.30 -12.75 12.94
CA GLY A 32 2.17 -12.07 13.58
C GLY A 32 1.88 -10.62 13.13
N LEU A 33 2.50 -10.09 12.07
CA LEU A 33 2.07 -8.84 11.43
C LEU A 33 1.56 -9.08 10.01
N MET A 34 0.65 -8.21 9.58
CA MET A 34 0.08 -8.23 8.24
C MET A 34 1.13 -7.79 7.21
N PRO A 35 1.48 -8.63 6.22
CA PRO A 35 2.45 -8.26 5.19
C PRO A 35 1.88 -7.18 4.26
N SER A 36 2.76 -6.44 3.59
CA SER A 36 2.36 -5.55 2.48
C SER A 36 2.20 -6.36 1.20
N VAL A 37 0.94 -6.58 0.80
CA VAL A 37 0.59 -7.46 -0.33
C VAL A 37 -0.15 -6.76 -1.46
N VAL A 38 -0.53 -5.50 -1.30
CA VAL A 38 -1.09 -4.69 -2.40
C VAL A 38 -0.10 -4.63 -3.57
N GLY A 39 -0.59 -4.85 -4.79
CA GLY A 39 0.18 -4.90 -6.02
C GLY A 39 0.81 -6.26 -6.34
N LYS A 40 0.74 -7.25 -5.42
CA LYS A 40 1.18 -8.63 -5.69
C LYS A 40 0.09 -9.42 -6.41
N THR A 41 0.47 -10.53 -7.03
CA THR A 41 -0.49 -11.56 -7.43
C THR A 41 -1.16 -12.17 -6.19
N LEU A 42 -2.37 -12.73 -6.34
CA LEU A 42 -3.04 -13.37 -5.20
C LEU A 42 -2.24 -14.59 -4.69
N TRP A 43 -1.56 -15.32 -5.58
CA TRP A 43 -0.68 -16.43 -5.18
C TRP A 43 0.46 -15.96 -4.26
N GLU A 44 1.14 -14.87 -4.63
CA GLU A 44 2.22 -14.31 -3.80
C GLU A 44 1.68 -13.72 -2.48
N ALA A 45 0.47 -13.16 -2.50
CA ALA A 45 -0.17 -12.63 -1.30
C ALA A 45 -0.55 -13.75 -0.31
N GLU A 46 -1.16 -14.84 -0.78
CA GLU A 46 -1.47 -16.03 0.02
C GLU A 46 -0.20 -16.61 0.67
N GLY A 47 0.90 -16.71 -0.09
CA GLY A 47 2.18 -17.20 0.42
C GLY A 47 2.89 -16.26 1.40
N ALA A 48 2.54 -14.97 1.43
CA ALA A 48 3.14 -13.98 2.32
C ALA A 48 2.44 -13.90 3.68
N VAL A 49 1.15 -14.23 3.74
CA VAL A 49 0.35 -14.21 4.97
C VAL A 49 0.68 -15.45 5.82
N PRO A 50 0.76 -15.34 7.16
CA PRO A 50 1.04 -16.50 8.02
C PRO A 50 0.07 -17.67 7.77
N PHE A 51 0.62 -18.88 7.76
CA PHE A 51 -0.16 -20.10 7.56
C PHE A 51 -1.32 -20.22 8.56
N GLY A 52 -2.49 -20.67 8.09
CA GLY A 52 -3.69 -20.81 8.91
C GLY A 52 -4.49 -19.52 9.11
N THR A 53 -4.04 -18.38 8.56
CA THR A 53 -4.83 -17.14 8.56
C THR A 53 -6.09 -17.31 7.73
N HIS A 54 -7.23 -16.85 8.25
CA HIS A 54 -8.49 -16.89 7.53
C HIS A 54 -8.51 -15.80 6.44
N LEU A 55 -8.39 -16.20 5.18
CA LEU A 55 -8.42 -15.30 4.03
C LEU A 55 -9.81 -15.26 3.38
N THR A 56 -10.30 -14.05 3.11
CA THR A 56 -11.48 -13.78 2.30
C THR A 56 -11.10 -12.97 1.07
N PHE A 57 -11.62 -13.36 -0.10
CA PHE A 57 -11.34 -12.67 -1.36
C PHE A 57 -12.59 -11.99 -1.90
N VAL A 58 -12.44 -10.71 -2.27
CA VAL A 58 -13.52 -9.88 -2.82
C VAL A 58 -13.13 -9.37 -4.20
N ASP A 59 -14.02 -9.54 -5.19
CA ASP A 59 -13.83 -8.95 -6.52
C ASP A 59 -14.01 -7.43 -6.46
N GLY A 60 -12.90 -6.71 -6.60
CA GLY A 60 -12.84 -5.25 -6.54
C GLY A 60 -13.55 -4.52 -7.68
N THR A 61 -14.00 -5.23 -8.70
CA THR A 61 -14.82 -4.65 -9.77
C THR A 61 -16.30 -4.52 -9.42
N GLY A 62 -16.74 -5.13 -8.30
CA GLY A 62 -18.16 -5.17 -7.93
C GLY A 62 -18.99 -6.18 -8.75
N GLN A 63 -18.37 -6.95 -9.64
CA GLN A 63 -19.05 -7.97 -10.45
C GLN A 63 -19.31 -9.28 -9.67
N HIS A 64 -18.87 -9.37 -8.42
CA HIS A 64 -19.04 -10.54 -7.54
C HIS A 64 -18.53 -11.85 -8.16
N ARG A 65 -17.49 -11.80 -8.99
CA ARG A 65 -16.91 -13.00 -9.61
C ARG A 65 -16.26 -13.87 -8.53
N LYS A 66 -16.32 -15.19 -8.74
CA LYS A 66 -15.56 -16.13 -7.90
C LYS A 66 -14.07 -15.99 -8.19
N VAL A 67 -13.28 -15.80 -7.13
CA VAL A 67 -11.83 -15.70 -7.20
C VAL A 67 -11.24 -17.10 -7.29
N VAL A 68 -11.07 -17.57 -8.52
CA VAL A 68 -10.48 -18.87 -8.85
C VAL A 68 -9.20 -18.64 -9.66
N TRP A 69 -8.20 -19.51 -9.46
CA TRP A 69 -6.87 -19.42 -10.06
C TRP A 69 -6.10 -18.19 -9.58
N PRO A 70 -5.51 -18.22 -8.37
CA PRO A 70 -4.88 -17.05 -7.74
C PRO A 70 -3.86 -16.30 -8.60
N THR A 71 -3.14 -17.01 -9.46
CA THR A 71 -2.18 -16.42 -10.40
C THR A 71 -2.80 -15.49 -11.45
N ASN A 72 -4.13 -15.54 -11.66
CA ASN A 72 -4.85 -14.67 -12.59
C ASN A 72 -5.40 -13.39 -11.93
N TRP A 73 -5.10 -13.15 -10.65
CA TRP A 73 -5.62 -12.03 -9.87
C TRP A 73 -4.49 -11.24 -9.23
N GLN A 74 -4.68 -9.94 -9.07
CA GLN A 74 -3.79 -9.03 -8.32
C GLN A 74 -4.54 -8.40 -7.14
N VAL A 75 -3.82 -8.14 -6.05
CA VAL A 75 -4.36 -7.50 -4.86
C VAL A 75 -4.38 -5.98 -5.03
N CYS A 76 -5.57 -5.39 -4.91
CA CYS A 76 -5.78 -3.94 -4.96
C CYS A 76 -5.92 -3.31 -3.59
N LYS A 77 -6.45 -4.04 -2.62
CA LYS A 77 -6.61 -3.60 -1.22
C LYS A 77 -6.42 -4.78 -0.29
N GLN A 78 -5.87 -4.50 0.88
CA GLN A 78 -5.79 -5.45 1.98
C GLN A 78 -6.42 -4.84 3.23
N ASP A 79 -7.02 -5.69 4.03
CA ASP A 79 -7.49 -5.40 5.37
C ASP A 79 -7.20 -6.62 6.26
N PRO A 80 -6.48 -6.51 7.39
CA PRO A 80 -5.86 -5.30 7.94
C PRO A 80 -4.81 -4.63 7.04
N ALA A 81 -4.48 -3.37 7.35
CA ALA A 81 -3.39 -2.65 6.70
C ALA A 81 -2.02 -3.31 6.98
N ALA A 82 -1.05 -3.07 6.10
CA ALA A 82 0.30 -3.60 6.29
C ALA A 82 0.90 -3.15 7.64
N GLY A 83 1.56 -4.07 8.33
CA GLY A 83 2.13 -3.87 9.66
C GLY A 83 1.12 -3.97 10.81
N ALA A 84 -0.18 -4.11 10.53
CA ALA A 84 -1.17 -4.36 11.59
C ALA A 84 -0.96 -5.75 12.22
N PRO A 85 -1.26 -5.93 13.52
CA PRO A 85 -1.17 -7.24 14.15
C PRO A 85 -2.14 -8.25 13.54
N LEU A 86 -1.67 -9.48 13.33
CA LEU A 86 -2.48 -10.65 12.99
C LEU A 86 -2.49 -11.61 14.19
N THR A 87 -3.67 -11.88 14.71
CA THR A 87 -3.92 -12.90 15.73
C THR A 87 -4.55 -14.15 15.09
N SER A 88 -4.64 -15.25 15.84
CA SER A 88 -5.31 -16.49 15.38
C SER A 88 -6.79 -16.31 15.02
N THR A 89 -7.43 -15.22 15.46
CA THR A 89 -8.83 -14.90 15.18
C THR A 89 -9.00 -13.79 14.13
N THR A 90 -7.90 -13.23 13.62
CA THR A 90 -7.97 -12.11 12.66
C THR A 90 -8.38 -12.65 11.29
N ALA A 91 -9.48 -12.12 10.76
CA ALA A 91 -9.87 -12.33 9.37
C ALA A 91 -9.14 -11.32 8.48
N VAL A 92 -8.55 -11.80 7.39
CA VAL A 92 -7.89 -10.98 6.38
C VAL A 92 -8.75 -10.95 5.13
N THR A 93 -9.09 -9.75 4.67
CA THR A 93 -9.78 -9.54 3.40
C THR A 93 -8.83 -8.96 2.36
N LEU A 94 -8.73 -9.64 1.22
CA LEU A 94 -8.02 -9.13 0.05
C LEU A 94 -9.04 -8.79 -1.05
N THR A 95 -9.07 -7.52 -1.44
CA THR A 95 -9.81 -7.08 -2.62
C THR A 95 -8.93 -7.25 -3.84
N VAL A 96 -9.41 -7.99 -4.82
CA VAL A 96 -8.64 -8.40 -5.99
C VAL A 96 -9.34 -8.06 -7.30
N VAL A 97 -8.56 -7.85 -8.35
CA VAL A 97 -9.04 -7.72 -9.74
C VAL A 97 -8.22 -8.66 -10.62
N LYS A 98 -8.66 -8.92 -11.85
CA LYS A 98 -7.84 -9.69 -12.80
C LYS A 98 -6.58 -8.92 -13.16
N LEU A 99 -5.51 -9.61 -13.54
CA LEU A 99 -4.21 -8.98 -13.87
C LEU A 99 -4.31 -7.87 -14.93
N GLN A 100 -5.20 -8.03 -15.92
CA GLN A 100 -5.42 -7.02 -16.97
C GLN A 100 -6.34 -5.86 -16.57
N GLU A 101 -6.89 -5.88 -15.35
CA GLU A 101 -7.79 -4.85 -14.83
C GLU A 101 -7.02 -3.87 -13.94
N LYS A 102 -7.47 -2.62 -13.87
CA LYS A 102 -6.86 -1.61 -13.00
C LYS A 102 -7.45 -1.69 -11.60
N CYS A 103 -6.61 -1.52 -10.59
CA CYS A 103 -7.08 -1.29 -9.23
C CYS A 103 -7.77 0.07 -9.13
N SER A 104 -9.08 0.04 -8.89
CA SER A 104 -9.85 1.24 -8.58
C SER A 104 -9.46 1.71 -7.18
N VAL A 105 -9.01 2.95 -7.05
CA VAL A 105 -8.89 3.61 -5.74
C VAL A 105 -10.29 4.07 -5.30
N SER A 106 -11.09 3.15 -4.79
CA SER A 106 -12.35 3.53 -4.15
C SER A 106 -12.02 4.21 -2.82
N HIS A 107 -12.30 5.52 -2.75
CA HIS A 107 -12.21 6.37 -1.55
C HIS A 107 -13.12 5.87 -0.43
#